data_AF-A0A522KS30-F1
#
_entry.id   AF-A0A522KS30-F1
#
_cell.length_a   1.000
_cell.length_b   1.000
_cell.length_c   1.000
_cell.angle_alpha   90.00
_cell.angle_beta   90.00
_cell.angle_gamma   90.00
#
_symmetry.space_group_name_H-M   'P 1'
#
loop_
_entity.id
_entity.type
_entity.pdbx_description
1 polymer ?
#
loop_
_entity_poly.entity_id
_entity_poly.type
_entity_poly.pdbx_seq_one_letter_code
_entity_poly.pdbx_strand_id
1 'polypeptide(L)'
;MKLSFSSVAAGAALFVAMGIAAPAEADQPSATWVTSWATALQPIPPLVAPPPLYRAPDVAGRTIRQIVYPTLGGRIAKIHLSNEYGRVPLVIESMGIAPSASGAATNATGAAHVTFGGRPDVSVPPGGELDSDPVAIDLRAGAPYAISSYMGPHQTMTAWHRVSSQLNYVSPPGDHVADASPAAFAQRFTQYAWVTGLAVDAPQASTVAAIGDSITDGMRSSLNRNRRWPDALARRLARAQRTDLAVIDLGISGNRLLSDSPCYGEALERRFERDALRHPGVKTVVLLIGINDINFQAMPARAGLDCDAPHTQVSAEDLIAGYKRVIALAHARGVRILGGTLTPASLPPARETIRQSVNKWIRTSHAFADVVDFDVALRDPVDPVRLRREYDSGDHIHPSDAGYMAMAEAVPLAALNGSR
;
A
#
# COMPACT_ATOMS: atom_id res chain seq x y z
N MET A 1 29.94 -61.59 48.89
CA MET A 1 29.05 -61.22 47.77
C MET A 1 28.73 -59.74 47.95
N LYS A 2 29.18 -58.87 47.03
CA LYS A 2 29.06 -57.41 47.17
C LYS A 2 27.63 -56.96 46.89
N LEU A 3 27.03 -56.19 47.79
CA LEU A 3 26.01 -55.19 47.48
C LEU A 3 26.24 -53.99 48.42
N SER A 4 26.38 -52.81 47.80
CA SER A 4 26.58 -51.52 48.42
C SER A 4 25.25 -50.75 48.42
N PHE A 5 24.90 -50.16 49.56
CA PHE A 5 23.99 -49.02 49.64
C PHE A 5 24.65 -48.02 50.59
N SER A 6 24.89 -46.80 50.12
CA SER A 6 25.21 -45.67 50.99
C SER A 6 24.33 -44.48 50.62
N SER A 7 23.73 -43.97 51.68
CA SER A 7 22.64 -43.02 51.78
C SER A 7 23.06 -41.59 51.46
N VAL A 8 22.07 -40.84 50.99
CA VAL A 8 22.08 -39.40 50.73
C VAL A 8 22.10 -38.60 52.05
N ALA A 9 22.84 -37.50 52.10
CA ALA A 9 22.62 -36.40 53.03
C ALA A 9 22.66 -35.06 52.27
N ALA A 10 21.60 -34.28 52.42
CA ALA A 10 21.37 -32.99 51.78
C ALA A 10 22.05 -31.84 52.56
N GLY A 11 22.69 -30.92 51.85
CA GLY A 11 23.17 -29.64 52.37
C GLY A 11 22.50 -28.49 51.63
N ALA A 12 21.83 -27.60 52.35
CA ALA A 12 21.20 -26.39 51.82
C ALA A 12 22.23 -25.26 51.65
N ALA A 13 22.19 -24.57 50.51
CA ALA A 13 22.99 -23.36 50.27
C ALA A 13 22.07 -22.15 50.05
N LEU A 14 22.31 -21.10 50.84
CA LEU A 14 21.64 -19.80 50.82
C LEU A 14 22.26 -18.92 49.72
N PHE A 15 21.48 -18.43 48.76
CA PHE A 15 21.93 -17.45 47.77
C PHE A 15 21.43 -16.04 48.14
N VAL A 16 22.35 -15.11 48.37
CA VAL A 16 22.08 -13.67 48.54
C VAL A 16 22.07 -13.03 47.16
N ALA A 17 20.93 -12.47 46.74
CA ALA A 17 20.80 -11.71 45.51
C ALA A 17 21.13 -10.22 45.78
N MET A 18 22.19 -9.71 45.17
CA MET A 18 22.43 -8.27 45.05
C MET A 18 21.66 -7.74 43.83
N GLY A 19 20.66 -6.89 44.07
CA GLY A 19 19.91 -6.21 43.03
C GLY A 19 20.71 -5.04 42.45
N ILE A 20 21.01 -5.11 41.15
CA ILE A 20 21.51 -3.97 40.37
C ILE A 20 20.27 -3.19 39.91
N ALA A 21 20.10 -1.96 40.40
CA ALA A 21 19.07 -1.07 39.91
C ALA A 21 19.46 -0.53 38.52
N ALA A 22 18.68 -0.86 37.51
CA ALA A 22 18.80 -0.26 36.17
C ALA A 22 18.40 1.23 36.22
N PRO A 23 19.05 2.11 35.44
CA PRO A 23 18.64 3.50 35.36
C PRO A 23 17.24 3.58 34.74
N ALA A 24 16.39 4.42 35.33
CA ALA A 24 15.09 4.76 34.77
C ALA A 24 15.31 5.51 33.45
N GLU A 25 14.92 4.90 32.32
CA GLU A 25 14.72 5.65 31.08
C GLU A 25 13.60 6.66 31.33
N ALA A 26 13.88 7.93 31.09
CA ALA A 26 12.88 8.97 31.07
C ALA A 26 11.84 8.62 29.99
N ASP A 27 10.57 8.57 30.39
CA ASP A 27 9.41 8.30 29.54
C ASP A 27 9.30 9.39 28.45
N GLN A 28 9.98 9.17 27.33
CA GLN A 28 9.77 9.96 26.11
C GLN A 28 8.31 9.72 25.69
N PRO A 29 7.51 10.76 25.43
CA PRO A 29 6.15 10.55 24.95
C PRO A 29 6.20 9.61 23.75
N SER A 30 5.53 8.46 23.85
CA SER A 30 5.58 7.41 22.83
C SER A 30 5.22 8.02 21.47
N ALA A 31 6.17 8.07 20.55
CA ALA A 31 5.95 8.59 19.20
C ALA A 31 4.70 7.95 18.60
N THR A 32 3.78 8.77 18.11
CA THR A 32 2.54 8.29 17.52
C THR A 32 2.70 8.34 16.01
N TRP A 33 3.11 7.21 15.46
CA TRP A 33 3.37 7.06 14.03
C TRP A 33 2.07 7.13 13.23
N VAL A 34 2.06 7.95 12.20
CA VAL A 34 0.95 8.10 11.24
C VAL A 34 1.50 7.88 9.84
N THR A 35 0.92 6.95 9.10
CA THR A 35 1.35 6.62 7.75
C THR A 35 0.98 7.75 6.79
N SER A 36 1.99 8.39 6.21
CA SER A 36 1.85 9.54 5.31
C SER A 36 1.81 9.14 3.83
N TRP A 37 2.47 8.04 3.49
CA TRP A 37 2.44 7.42 2.17
C TRP A 37 2.56 5.90 2.34
N ALA A 38 1.87 5.14 1.50
CA ALA A 38 2.01 3.68 1.43
C ALA A 38 1.63 3.17 0.05
N THR A 39 1.97 1.91 -0.20
CA THR A 39 1.58 1.16 -1.40
C THR A 39 1.48 -0.33 -1.07
N ALA A 40 0.58 -1.05 -1.75
CA ALA A 40 0.38 -2.48 -1.56
C ALA A 40 1.17 -3.30 -2.60
N LEU A 41 1.84 -4.37 -2.16
CA LEU A 41 2.59 -5.26 -3.03
C LEU A 41 1.75 -6.46 -3.50
N GLN A 42 2.07 -6.94 -4.70
CA GLN A 42 1.65 -8.21 -5.26
C GLN A 42 2.89 -9.01 -5.72
N PRO A 43 2.84 -10.35 -5.67
CA PRO A 43 3.93 -11.17 -6.19
C PRO A 43 4.06 -11.00 -7.71
N ILE A 44 5.29 -11.08 -8.20
CA ILE A 44 5.58 -11.24 -9.62
C ILE A 44 5.39 -12.72 -9.97
N PRO A 45 4.56 -13.07 -10.97
CA PRO A 45 4.40 -14.46 -11.39
C PRO A 45 5.76 -15.09 -11.74
N PRO A 46 6.11 -16.26 -11.16
CA PRO A 46 7.41 -16.89 -11.39
C PRO A 46 7.43 -17.60 -12.74
N LEU A 47 7.64 -16.83 -13.81
CA LEU A 47 7.69 -17.31 -15.18
C LEU A 47 9.14 -17.48 -15.64
N VAL A 48 9.43 -18.58 -16.34
CA VAL A 48 10.76 -18.81 -16.94
C VAL A 48 11.07 -17.74 -18.01
N ALA A 49 10.06 -17.34 -18.78
CA ALA A 49 10.16 -16.29 -19.79
C ALA A 49 9.00 -15.30 -19.62
N PRO A 50 9.10 -14.34 -18.67
CA PRO A 50 8.02 -13.40 -18.43
C PRO A 50 7.84 -12.49 -19.66
N PRO A 51 6.58 -12.21 -20.06
CA PRO A 51 6.31 -11.22 -21.10
C PRO A 51 6.79 -9.83 -20.63
N PRO A 52 7.01 -8.87 -21.53
CA PRO A 52 7.61 -7.57 -21.18
C PRO A 52 6.96 -6.85 -20.00
N LEU A 53 5.64 -6.93 -19.87
CA LEU A 53 4.86 -6.34 -18.78
C LEU A 53 5.13 -6.95 -17.38
N TYR A 54 5.81 -8.10 -17.31
CA TYR A 54 6.16 -8.82 -16.08
C TYR A 54 7.67 -8.94 -15.88
N ARG A 55 8.48 -8.22 -16.66
CA ARG A 55 9.94 -8.19 -16.50
C ARG A 55 10.31 -7.12 -15.48
N ALA A 56 10.87 -7.55 -14.35
CA ALA A 56 11.49 -6.64 -13.40
C ALA A 56 12.86 -6.14 -13.91
N PRO A 57 13.28 -4.93 -13.54
CA PRO A 57 14.65 -4.49 -13.81
C PRO A 57 15.68 -5.36 -13.06
N ASP A 58 16.90 -5.42 -13.57
CA ASP A 58 18.03 -5.96 -12.82
C ASP A 58 18.42 -4.98 -11.70
N VAL A 59 18.47 -5.48 -10.47
CA VAL A 59 18.61 -4.69 -9.24
C VAL A 59 19.78 -5.14 -8.39
N ALA A 60 20.40 -6.28 -8.72
CA ALA A 60 21.51 -6.83 -7.97
C ALA A 60 22.70 -5.87 -7.97
N GLY A 61 23.24 -5.54 -6.79
CA GLY A 61 24.41 -4.66 -6.66
C GLY A 61 24.21 -3.27 -7.28
N ARG A 62 22.97 -2.75 -7.29
CA ARG A 62 22.59 -1.46 -7.88
C ARG A 62 21.77 -0.64 -6.89
N THR A 63 21.71 0.67 -7.10
CA THR A 63 20.81 1.55 -6.37
C THR A 63 19.48 1.69 -7.09
N ILE A 64 18.39 1.43 -6.37
CA ILE A 64 17.04 1.76 -6.79
C ILE A 64 16.63 3.07 -6.15
N ARG A 65 16.10 4.00 -6.94
CA ARG A 65 15.54 5.28 -6.45
C ARG A 65 14.05 5.35 -6.76
N GLN A 66 13.25 5.38 -5.71
CA GLN A 66 11.78 5.45 -5.78
C GLN A 66 11.30 6.83 -5.32
N ILE A 67 10.46 7.46 -6.14
CA ILE A 67 9.90 8.79 -5.84
C ILE A 67 8.54 8.61 -5.16
N VAL A 68 8.38 9.12 -3.95
CA VAL A 68 7.15 9.01 -3.14
C VAL A 68 6.58 10.39 -2.82
N TYR A 69 5.28 10.44 -2.54
CA TYR A 69 4.54 11.68 -2.27
C TYR A 69 3.79 11.55 -0.93
N PRO A 70 4.46 11.81 0.22
CA PRO A 70 3.79 11.88 1.52
C PRO A 70 2.62 12.85 1.50
N THR A 71 1.47 12.45 2.03
CA THR A 71 0.26 13.29 2.11
C THR A 71 0.15 14.03 3.44
N LEU A 72 0.98 13.69 4.41
CA LEU A 72 1.12 14.32 5.71
C LEU A 72 2.58 14.73 5.96
N GLY A 73 2.79 15.93 6.47
CA GLY A 73 4.12 16.43 6.82
C GLY A 73 4.58 15.99 8.20
N GLY A 74 5.89 16.12 8.47
CA GLY A 74 6.49 15.77 9.75
C GLY A 74 7.99 16.06 9.74
N ARG A 75 8.62 16.07 10.91
CA ARG A 75 10.08 16.31 11.06
C ARG A 75 10.89 15.05 11.31
N ILE A 76 10.21 13.97 11.66
CA ILE A 76 10.78 12.67 11.92
C ILE A 76 9.94 11.66 11.15
N ALA A 77 10.61 10.81 10.38
CA ALA A 77 9.97 9.79 9.56
C ALA A 77 10.52 8.40 9.86
N LYS A 78 9.74 7.37 9.49
CA LYS A 78 10.16 5.97 9.43
C LYS A 78 9.79 5.39 8.08
N ILE A 79 10.70 4.59 7.53
CA ILE A 79 10.47 3.84 6.29
C ILE A 79 10.14 2.40 6.65
N HIS A 80 9.04 1.91 6.11
CA HIS A 80 8.59 0.53 6.29
C HIS A 80 9.02 -0.32 5.08
N LEU A 81 9.73 -1.40 5.36
CA LEU A 81 10.22 -2.38 4.39
C LEU A 81 9.41 -3.67 4.49
N SER A 82 9.04 -4.24 3.34
CA SER A 82 8.36 -5.52 3.25
C SER A 82 9.07 -6.47 2.30
N ASN A 83 9.44 -7.64 2.83
CA ASN A 83 9.91 -8.82 2.11
C ASN A 83 8.86 -9.96 2.21
N GLU A 84 7.59 -9.61 2.41
CA GLU A 84 6.46 -10.54 2.63
C GLU A 84 6.38 -11.65 1.58
N TYR A 85 6.55 -11.32 0.31
CA TYR A 85 6.52 -12.30 -0.80
C TYR A 85 7.91 -12.85 -1.17
N GLY A 86 8.96 -12.41 -0.48
CA GLY A 86 10.33 -12.84 -0.70
C GLY A 86 10.56 -14.27 -0.23
N ARG A 87 11.31 -15.04 -1.01
CA ARG A 87 11.75 -16.41 -0.66
C ARG A 87 13.20 -16.48 -0.19
N VAL A 88 13.91 -15.36 -0.29
CA VAL A 88 15.29 -15.17 0.16
C VAL A 88 15.35 -13.87 0.97
N PRO A 89 16.36 -13.66 1.82
CA PRO A 89 16.51 -12.40 2.53
C PRO A 89 16.59 -11.21 1.58
N LEU A 90 15.89 -10.12 1.92
CA LEU A 90 16.06 -8.82 1.28
C LEU A 90 17.29 -8.15 1.89
N VAL A 91 18.33 -7.93 1.09
CA VAL A 91 19.58 -7.29 1.52
C VAL A 91 19.66 -5.89 0.93
N ILE A 92 19.68 -4.89 1.82
CA ILE A 92 19.92 -3.48 1.50
C ILE A 92 21.21 -3.07 2.22
N GLU A 93 22.22 -2.69 1.46
CA GLU A 93 23.57 -2.37 1.94
C GLU A 93 23.67 -0.90 2.40
N SER A 94 22.82 -0.02 1.84
CA SER A 94 22.76 1.41 2.18
C SER A 94 21.40 1.97 1.75
N MET A 95 20.84 2.89 2.55
CA MET A 95 19.59 3.56 2.24
C MET A 95 19.63 5.04 2.62
N GLY A 96 18.95 5.87 1.83
CA GLY A 96 18.82 7.31 2.05
C GLY A 96 17.49 7.85 1.56
N ILE A 97 17.07 8.97 2.16
CA ILE A 97 15.90 9.74 1.74
C ILE A 97 16.28 11.19 1.51
N ALA A 98 15.77 11.80 0.44
CA ALA A 98 16.05 13.20 0.12
C ALA A 98 14.84 13.87 -0.56
N PRO A 99 14.66 15.20 -0.41
CA PRO A 99 13.70 15.94 -1.21
C PRO A 99 14.00 15.71 -2.70
N SER A 100 12.97 15.33 -3.46
CA SER A 100 13.10 15.13 -4.89
C SER A 100 12.99 16.48 -5.60
N ALA A 101 13.81 16.68 -6.63
CA ALA A 101 13.72 17.83 -7.52
C ALA A 101 12.94 17.44 -8.79
N SER A 102 13.64 17.20 -9.90
CA SER A 102 13.05 16.79 -11.18
C SER A 102 13.58 15.44 -11.63
N GLY A 103 12.67 14.53 -12.00
CA GLY A 103 13.03 13.18 -12.37
C GLY A 103 13.75 12.45 -11.24
N ALA A 104 14.95 11.95 -11.51
CA ALA A 104 15.78 11.27 -10.52
C ALA A 104 16.65 12.20 -9.66
N ALA A 105 16.67 13.51 -9.96
CA ALA A 105 17.51 14.46 -9.23
C ALA A 105 16.95 14.72 -7.83
N THR A 106 17.83 14.86 -6.85
CA THR A 106 17.46 15.17 -5.46
C THR A 106 18.13 16.46 -4.98
N ASN A 107 17.63 17.01 -3.88
CA ASN A 107 18.31 18.06 -3.16
C ASN A 107 19.17 17.44 -2.06
N ALA A 108 20.49 17.66 -2.12
CA ALA A 108 21.41 17.23 -1.06
C ALA A 108 21.10 17.93 0.27
N THR A 109 20.63 19.18 0.21
CA THR A 109 20.13 19.89 1.39
C THR A 109 18.80 19.28 1.83
N GLY A 110 18.79 18.73 3.05
CA GLY A 110 17.63 18.02 3.59
C GLY A 110 17.63 16.51 3.29
N ALA A 111 18.70 15.98 2.70
CA ALA A 111 18.92 14.54 2.60
C ALA A 111 19.32 13.95 3.97
N ALA A 112 18.90 12.71 4.21
CA ALA A 112 19.23 11.97 5.41
C ALA A 112 19.55 10.51 5.08
N HIS A 113 20.53 9.96 5.79
CA HIS A 113 20.77 8.51 5.79
C HIS A 113 19.70 7.81 6.60
N VAL A 114 19.35 6.59 6.16
CA VAL A 114 18.39 5.72 6.85
C VAL A 114 19.19 4.61 7.52
N THR A 115 18.84 4.28 8.76
CA THR A 115 19.55 3.27 9.56
C THR A 115 18.57 2.25 10.15
N PHE A 116 19.10 1.10 10.56
CA PHE A 116 18.36 -0.02 11.14
C PHE A 116 19.12 -0.55 12.37
N GLY A 117 18.65 -0.23 13.57
CA GLY A 117 19.40 -0.50 14.80
C GLY A 117 20.78 0.16 14.82
N GLY A 118 20.88 1.37 14.27
CA GLY A 118 22.10 2.17 14.15
C GLY A 118 23.02 1.78 13.00
N ARG A 119 22.68 0.75 12.21
CA ARG A 119 23.48 0.30 11.06
C ARG A 119 22.96 0.88 9.73
N PRO A 120 23.83 1.13 8.74
CA PRO A 120 23.42 1.60 7.41
C PRO A 120 22.80 0.48 6.55
N ASP A 121 23.11 -0.77 6.87
CA ASP A 121 22.67 -1.97 6.16
C ASP A 121 21.58 -2.74 6.93
N VAL A 122 20.83 -3.56 6.19
CA VAL A 122 19.82 -4.44 6.76
C VAL A 122 19.58 -5.68 5.92
N SER A 123 19.28 -6.79 6.60
CA SER A 123 18.77 -8.01 6.00
C SER A 123 17.40 -8.35 6.60
N VAL A 124 16.34 -8.28 5.78
CA VAL A 124 14.98 -8.64 6.18
C VAL A 124 14.72 -10.10 5.76
N PRO A 125 14.34 -11.00 6.68
CA PRO A 125 14.16 -12.41 6.36
C PRO A 125 13.04 -12.64 5.32
N PRO A 126 13.00 -13.81 4.66
CA PRO A 126 11.85 -14.20 3.82
C PRO A 126 10.54 -14.08 4.59
N GLY A 127 9.52 -13.44 4.00
CA GLY A 127 8.24 -13.19 4.68
C GLY A 127 8.31 -12.15 5.81
N GLY A 128 9.43 -11.45 5.96
CA GLY A 128 9.64 -10.48 7.02
C GLY A 128 9.30 -9.05 6.60
N GLU A 129 9.03 -8.22 7.59
CA GLU A 129 8.86 -6.77 7.46
C GLU A 129 9.64 -6.07 8.57
N LEU A 130 10.05 -4.82 8.32
CA LEU A 130 10.86 -4.06 9.27
C LEU A 130 10.70 -2.55 9.05
N ASP A 131 10.63 -1.79 10.15
CA ASP A 131 10.75 -0.33 10.11
C ASP A 131 12.20 0.11 10.31
N SER A 132 12.59 1.21 9.64
CA SER A 132 13.83 1.91 9.93
C SER A 132 13.85 2.52 11.33
N ASP A 133 15.04 2.90 11.79
CA ASP A 133 15.19 3.86 12.88
C ASP A 133 14.53 5.20 12.49
N PRO A 134 14.14 6.05 13.47
CA PRO A 134 13.64 7.39 13.20
C PRO A 134 14.65 8.24 12.41
N VAL A 135 14.21 8.81 11.29
CA VAL A 135 15.02 9.66 10.40
C VAL A 135 14.59 11.11 10.55
N ALA A 136 15.51 12.00 10.91
CA ALA A 136 15.25 13.44 10.96
C ALA A 136 15.19 14.01 9.53
N ILE A 137 14.00 14.39 9.07
CA ILE A 137 13.76 14.94 7.73
C ILE A 137 12.49 15.81 7.72
N ASP A 138 12.56 17.01 7.12
CA ASP A 138 11.40 17.90 6.94
C ASP A 138 10.54 17.39 5.78
N LEU A 139 9.55 16.53 6.07
CA LEU A 139 8.55 16.09 5.12
C LEU A 139 7.43 17.13 4.98
N ARG A 140 7.14 17.51 3.74
CA ARG A 140 6.04 18.39 3.38
C ARG A 140 4.98 17.62 2.61
N ALA A 141 3.73 17.73 3.08
CA ALA A 141 2.59 17.11 2.42
C ALA A 141 2.50 17.51 0.93
N GLY A 142 2.39 16.52 0.06
CA GLY A 142 2.30 16.66 -1.39
C GLY A 142 3.64 16.93 -2.10
N ALA A 143 4.73 17.16 -1.38
CA ALA A 143 6.06 17.32 -1.98
C ALA A 143 6.68 15.94 -2.28
N PRO A 144 7.46 15.81 -3.36
CA PRO A 144 8.11 14.54 -3.71
C PRO A 144 9.39 14.30 -2.91
N TYR A 145 9.63 13.05 -2.52
CA TYR A 145 10.86 12.59 -1.88
C TYR A 145 11.39 11.36 -2.60
N ALA A 146 12.71 11.28 -2.75
CA ALA A 146 13.39 10.13 -3.32
C ALA A 146 13.91 9.24 -2.19
N ILE A 147 13.49 7.98 -2.17
CA ILE A 147 14.06 6.94 -1.32
C ILE A 147 14.99 6.10 -2.19
N SER A 148 16.28 6.07 -1.84
CA SER A 148 17.31 5.35 -2.58
C SER A 148 17.83 4.19 -1.75
N SER A 149 17.89 3.00 -2.35
CA SER A 149 18.32 1.76 -1.68
C SER A 149 19.39 1.08 -2.53
N TYR A 150 20.60 0.90 -2.01
CA TYR A 150 21.65 0.09 -2.62
C TYR A 150 21.44 -1.37 -2.25
N MET A 151 21.18 -2.20 -3.25
CA MET A 151 20.79 -3.59 -3.05
C MET A 151 22.00 -4.52 -3.04
N GLY A 152 21.91 -5.62 -2.27
CA GLY A 152 22.93 -6.65 -2.26
C GLY A 152 23.18 -7.29 -3.64
N PRO A 153 24.34 -7.93 -3.86
CA PRO A 153 24.81 -8.42 -5.17
C PRO A 153 24.02 -9.60 -5.74
N HIS A 154 23.08 -10.17 -4.98
CA HIS A 154 22.23 -11.28 -5.40
C HIS A 154 20.74 -10.95 -5.35
N GLN A 155 20.39 -9.67 -5.14
CA GLN A 155 19.01 -9.28 -4.97
C GLN A 155 18.23 -9.39 -6.30
N THR A 156 17.04 -9.98 -6.22
CA THR A 156 16.07 -10.01 -7.32
C THR A 156 14.73 -9.47 -6.84
N MET A 157 14.03 -8.73 -7.69
CA MET A 157 12.67 -8.27 -7.40
C MET A 157 11.68 -9.40 -7.66
N THR A 158 10.97 -9.82 -6.61
CA THR A 158 9.99 -10.93 -6.64
C THR A 158 8.56 -10.49 -6.34
N ALA A 159 8.40 -9.26 -5.85
CA ALA A 159 7.14 -8.59 -5.64
C ALA A 159 7.27 -7.12 -5.99
N TRP A 160 6.13 -6.52 -6.34
CA TRP A 160 6.05 -5.13 -6.70
C TRP A 160 4.65 -4.58 -6.47
N HIS A 161 4.51 -3.27 -6.52
CA HIS A 161 3.25 -2.62 -6.81
C HIS A 161 3.25 -2.24 -8.29
N ARG A 162 2.39 -2.87 -9.10
CA ARG A 162 2.57 -2.88 -10.56
C ARG A 162 2.15 -1.59 -11.26
N VAL A 163 1.09 -0.94 -10.81
CA VAL A 163 0.46 0.21 -11.50
C VAL A 163 0.61 1.49 -10.67
N SER A 164 1.85 1.85 -10.30
CA SER A 164 2.08 3.09 -9.53
C SER A 164 1.82 4.38 -10.33
N SER A 165 1.92 4.30 -11.66
CA SER A 165 1.95 5.45 -12.58
C SER A 165 2.96 6.53 -12.15
N GLN A 166 4.09 6.11 -11.56
CA GLN A 166 5.18 6.96 -11.11
C GLN A 166 6.51 6.40 -11.63
N LEU A 167 7.32 7.26 -12.27
CA LEU A 167 8.68 6.91 -12.69
C LEU A 167 9.59 6.75 -11.47
N ASN A 168 10.26 5.61 -11.44
CA ASN A 168 11.33 5.23 -10.53
C ASN A 168 12.55 4.81 -11.36
N TYR A 169 13.70 4.66 -10.70
CA TYR A 169 14.98 4.58 -11.38
C TYR A 169 15.88 3.48 -10.83
N VAL A 170 16.77 2.98 -11.68
CA VAL A 170 17.83 2.04 -11.32
C VAL A 170 19.16 2.57 -11.86
N SER A 171 20.22 2.47 -11.05
CA SER A 171 21.58 2.87 -11.42
C SER A 171 22.34 1.76 -12.16
N PRO A 172 23.51 2.07 -12.77
CA PRO A 172 24.58 1.09 -12.97
C PRO A 172 24.97 0.40 -11.65
N PRO A 173 25.73 -0.71 -11.70
CA PRO A 173 26.26 -1.35 -10.50
C PRO A 173 27.06 -0.37 -9.62
N GLY A 174 26.80 -0.39 -8.32
CA GLY A 174 27.43 0.48 -7.33
C GLY A 174 26.44 1.18 -6.40
N ASP A 175 26.97 1.78 -5.34
CA ASP A 175 26.24 2.61 -4.40
C ASP A 175 26.15 4.05 -4.91
N HIS A 176 24.94 4.43 -5.34
CA HIS A 176 24.56 5.76 -5.80
C HIS A 176 23.51 6.41 -4.87
N VAL A 177 23.39 5.96 -3.61
CA VAL A 177 22.36 6.47 -2.67
C VAL A 177 22.50 7.97 -2.46
N ALA A 178 23.73 8.47 -2.29
CA ALA A 178 24.03 9.87 -2.04
C ALA A 178 24.10 10.75 -3.32
N ASP A 179 24.00 10.16 -4.51
CA ASP A 179 24.13 10.90 -5.77
C ASP A 179 22.92 11.81 -6.00
N ALA A 180 23.09 13.12 -5.77
CA ALA A 180 22.02 14.09 -6.01
C ALA A 180 21.76 14.31 -7.52
N SER A 181 22.79 14.12 -8.35
CA SER A 181 22.68 14.20 -9.81
C SER A 181 21.85 13.02 -10.36
N PRO A 182 21.00 13.25 -11.36
CA PRO A 182 20.26 12.17 -12.02
C PRO A 182 21.13 11.32 -12.97
N ALA A 183 22.41 11.64 -13.15
CA ALA A 183 23.27 11.05 -14.18
C ALA A 183 23.40 9.52 -14.08
N ALA A 184 23.44 8.96 -12.87
CA ALA A 184 23.47 7.52 -12.64
C ALA A 184 22.10 6.86 -12.92
N PHE A 185 21.00 7.60 -12.98
CA PHE A 185 19.63 7.06 -12.96
C PHE A 185 18.97 7.10 -14.34
N ALA A 186 19.64 6.51 -15.34
CA ALA A 186 19.15 6.48 -16.71
C ALA A 186 18.05 5.42 -16.95
N GLN A 187 18.12 4.28 -16.27
CA GLN A 187 17.12 3.22 -16.40
C GLN A 187 15.86 3.58 -15.61
N ARG A 188 14.70 3.50 -16.26
CA ARG A 188 13.39 3.87 -15.71
C ARG A 188 12.48 2.67 -15.63
N PHE A 189 11.64 2.64 -14.60
CA PHE A 189 10.54 1.72 -14.44
C PHE A 189 9.38 2.41 -13.70
N THR A 190 8.23 1.76 -13.58
CA THR A 190 7.01 2.38 -13.02
C THR A 190 6.38 1.54 -11.92
N GLN A 191 7.19 0.84 -11.15
CA GLN A 191 6.72 -0.01 -10.06
C GLN A 191 7.34 0.45 -8.74
N TYR A 192 6.64 0.23 -7.63
CA TYR A 192 7.28 0.24 -6.31
C TYR A 192 7.62 -1.19 -5.90
N ALA A 193 8.58 -1.34 -4.99
CA ALA A 193 9.11 -2.60 -4.51
C ALA A 193 9.79 -2.36 -3.17
N TRP A 194 9.58 -3.28 -2.23
CA TRP A 194 10.14 -3.32 -0.86
C TRP A 194 9.78 -2.16 0.07
N VAL A 195 9.86 -0.92 -0.37
CA VAL A 195 9.39 0.23 0.42
C VAL A 195 7.87 0.33 0.27
N THR A 196 7.15 -0.02 1.33
CA THR A 196 5.67 -0.08 1.34
C THR A 196 5.03 0.98 2.23
N GLY A 197 5.81 1.69 3.03
CA GLY A 197 5.29 2.76 3.88
C GLY A 197 6.32 3.83 4.24
N LEU A 198 5.81 5.04 4.45
CA LEU A 198 6.52 6.17 5.03
C LEU A 198 5.61 6.77 6.10
N ALA A 199 5.99 6.62 7.36
CA ALA A 199 5.26 7.15 8.51
C ALA A 199 5.97 8.37 9.10
N VAL A 200 5.21 9.27 9.71
CA VAL A 200 5.71 10.45 10.44
C VAL A 200 5.25 10.42 11.89
N ASP A 201 6.05 11.02 12.77
CA ASP A 201 5.59 11.30 14.14
C ASP A 201 4.64 12.49 14.11
N ALA A 202 3.34 12.21 14.28
CA ALA A 202 2.27 13.20 14.17
C ALA A 202 1.11 12.82 15.11
N PRO A 203 1.23 13.06 16.43
CA PRO A 203 0.27 12.57 17.43
C PRO A 203 -1.15 13.12 17.30
N GLN A 204 -1.32 14.22 16.55
CA GLN A 204 -2.60 14.87 16.28
C GLN A 204 -3.09 14.61 14.85
N ALA A 205 -2.64 13.50 14.24
CA ALA A 205 -3.05 13.12 12.90
C ALA A 205 -3.50 11.67 12.83
N SER A 206 -4.12 11.32 11.72
CA SER A 206 -4.52 9.95 11.41
C SER A 206 -4.50 9.72 9.90
N THR A 207 -4.65 8.47 9.49
CA THR A 207 -4.59 8.04 8.09
C THR A 207 -5.94 7.53 7.61
N VAL A 208 -6.32 7.98 6.42
CA VAL A 208 -7.39 7.41 5.59
C VAL A 208 -6.76 6.44 4.59
N ALA A 209 -7.14 5.17 4.67
CA ALA A 209 -6.67 4.13 3.75
C ALA A 209 -7.67 3.93 2.60
N ALA A 210 -7.28 4.30 1.39
CA ALA A 210 -8.01 3.94 0.18
C ALA A 210 -7.54 2.56 -0.29
N ILE A 211 -8.42 1.57 -0.35
CA ILE A 211 -8.05 0.20 -0.76
C ILE A 211 -9.05 -0.37 -1.74
N GLY A 212 -8.54 -1.06 -2.77
CA GLY A 212 -9.37 -1.54 -3.86
C GLY A 212 -8.62 -2.17 -5.02
N ASP A 213 -9.25 -2.09 -6.19
CA ASP A 213 -8.72 -2.57 -7.46
C ASP A 213 -8.05 -1.46 -8.30
N SER A 214 -8.01 -1.64 -9.63
CA SER A 214 -7.40 -0.72 -10.61
C SER A 214 -7.98 0.69 -10.59
N ILE A 215 -9.22 0.85 -10.16
CA ILE A 215 -9.84 2.17 -10.04
C ILE A 215 -9.27 2.90 -8.82
N THR A 216 -8.98 2.19 -7.73
CA THR A 216 -8.30 2.80 -6.58
C THR A 216 -6.82 3.02 -6.85
N ASP A 217 -6.17 2.03 -7.45
CA ASP A 217 -4.77 2.07 -7.91
C ASP A 217 -4.52 3.20 -8.93
N GLY A 218 -5.59 3.70 -9.57
CA GLY A 218 -5.52 4.85 -10.46
C GLY A 218 -5.05 4.53 -11.86
N MET A 219 -5.36 3.33 -12.36
CA MET A 219 -5.10 2.93 -13.74
C MET A 219 -5.67 3.97 -14.72
N ARG A 220 -4.92 4.31 -15.77
CA ARG A 220 -5.21 5.41 -16.73
C ARG A 220 -5.05 6.84 -16.21
N SER A 221 -4.69 7.05 -14.94
CA SER A 221 -4.20 8.36 -14.50
C SER A 221 -2.95 8.74 -15.29
N SER A 222 -2.79 10.03 -15.58
CA SER A 222 -1.59 10.55 -16.24
C SER A 222 -0.31 10.24 -15.44
N LEU A 223 0.70 9.66 -16.12
CA LEU A 223 2.02 9.30 -15.55
C LEU A 223 2.68 10.49 -14.84
N ASN A 224 3.17 10.28 -13.62
CA ASN A 224 3.82 11.27 -12.74
C ASN A 224 2.95 12.47 -12.34
N ARG A 225 1.64 12.47 -12.63
CA ARG A 225 0.76 13.59 -12.28
C ARG A 225 0.04 13.40 -10.95
N ASN A 226 0.05 12.19 -10.39
CA ASN A 226 -0.64 11.85 -9.13
C ASN A 226 -2.10 12.34 -9.16
N ARG A 227 -2.83 11.94 -10.20
CA ARG A 227 -4.23 12.32 -10.45
C ARG A 227 -5.20 11.18 -10.16
N ARG A 228 -4.76 10.18 -9.39
CA ARG A 228 -5.60 9.11 -8.85
C ARG A 228 -6.55 9.72 -7.82
N TRP A 229 -7.71 9.10 -7.58
CA TRP A 229 -8.69 9.68 -6.66
C TRP A 229 -8.17 9.81 -5.21
N PRO A 230 -7.29 8.92 -4.68
CA PRO A 230 -6.72 9.12 -3.35
C PRO A 230 -5.81 10.36 -3.29
N ASP A 231 -4.99 10.60 -4.33
CA ASP A 231 -4.18 11.82 -4.41
C ASP A 231 -5.04 13.09 -4.50
N ALA A 232 -6.14 13.02 -5.26
CA ALA A 232 -7.10 14.12 -5.39
C ALA A 232 -7.82 14.38 -4.07
N LEU A 233 -8.14 13.34 -3.30
CA LEU A 233 -8.69 13.46 -1.95
C LEU A 233 -7.70 14.13 -0.99
N ALA A 234 -6.42 13.74 -1.01
CA ALA A 234 -5.39 14.39 -0.21
C ALA A 234 -5.31 15.90 -0.50
N ARG A 235 -5.33 16.29 -1.79
CA ARG A 235 -5.37 17.70 -2.19
C ARG A 235 -6.65 18.40 -1.73
N ARG A 236 -7.79 17.71 -1.75
CA ARG A 236 -9.08 18.25 -1.30
C ARG A 236 -9.10 18.50 0.22
N LEU A 237 -8.55 17.57 1.00
CA LEU A 237 -8.37 17.72 2.44
C LEU A 237 -7.49 18.93 2.77
N ALA A 238 -6.38 19.11 2.06
CA ALA A 238 -5.53 20.30 2.20
C ALA A 238 -6.29 21.61 1.90
N ARG A 239 -7.10 21.65 0.82
CA ARG A 239 -7.96 22.82 0.51
C ARG A 239 -9.00 23.08 1.59
N ALA A 240 -9.50 22.03 2.23
CA ALA A 240 -10.44 22.10 3.35
C ALA A 240 -9.75 22.33 4.71
N GLN A 241 -8.43 22.59 4.73
CA GLN A 241 -7.63 22.79 5.94
C GLN A 241 -7.66 21.61 6.93
N ARG A 242 -7.95 20.40 6.45
CA ARG A 242 -7.86 19.15 7.21
C ARG A 242 -6.46 18.57 7.13
N THR A 243 -5.51 19.26 7.76
CA THR A 243 -4.09 18.86 7.80
C THR A 243 -3.80 17.76 8.82
N ASP A 244 -4.81 17.29 9.54
CA ASP A 244 -4.81 16.17 10.49
C ASP A 244 -5.00 14.80 9.82
N LEU A 245 -5.17 14.77 8.49
CA LEU A 245 -5.46 13.55 7.73
C LEU A 245 -4.42 13.29 6.64
N ALA A 246 -3.76 12.14 6.74
CA ALA A 246 -3.07 11.51 5.62
C ALA A 246 -4.05 10.70 4.77
N VAL A 247 -3.72 10.51 3.49
CA VAL A 247 -4.38 9.57 2.58
C VAL A 247 -3.34 8.64 1.99
N ILE A 248 -3.57 7.33 2.07
CA ILE A 248 -2.71 6.32 1.44
C ILE A 248 -3.50 5.52 0.40
N ASP A 249 -2.80 5.05 -0.63
CA ASP A 249 -3.35 4.32 -1.76
C ASP A 249 -2.84 2.88 -1.76
N LEU A 250 -3.76 1.94 -1.58
CA LEU A 250 -3.51 0.51 -1.41
C LEU A 250 -4.26 -0.30 -2.50
N GLY A 251 -4.61 0.37 -3.59
CA GLY A 251 -5.16 -0.26 -4.78
C GLY A 251 -4.20 -1.29 -5.37
N ILE A 252 -4.76 -2.36 -5.93
CA ILE A 252 -4.00 -3.30 -6.77
C ILE A 252 -4.80 -3.53 -8.05
N SER A 253 -4.24 -3.15 -9.18
CA SER A 253 -4.88 -3.29 -10.49
C SER A 253 -5.22 -4.74 -10.79
N GLY A 254 -6.50 -4.99 -11.08
CA GLY A 254 -7.08 -6.32 -11.31
C GLY A 254 -7.45 -7.09 -10.04
N ASN A 255 -7.23 -6.54 -8.84
CA ASN A 255 -7.53 -7.23 -7.60
C ASN A 255 -9.04 -7.49 -7.45
N ARG A 256 -9.36 -8.55 -6.70
CA ARG A 256 -10.71 -9.05 -6.45
C ARG A 256 -10.97 -9.11 -4.96
N LEU A 257 -12.23 -9.04 -4.55
CA LEU A 257 -12.60 -9.20 -3.15
C LEU A 257 -12.39 -10.64 -2.67
N LEU A 258 -12.75 -11.63 -3.49
CA LEU A 258 -12.93 -13.02 -3.04
C LEU A 258 -11.83 -13.98 -3.52
N SER A 259 -11.24 -13.72 -4.69
CA SER A 259 -10.35 -14.67 -5.36
C SER A 259 -8.94 -14.11 -5.59
N ASP A 260 -7.91 -14.89 -5.27
CA ASP A 260 -6.53 -14.58 -5.64
C ASP A 260 -6.39 -14.52 -7.16
N SER A 261 -5.38 -13.86 -7.66
CA SER A 261 -4.98 -13.93 -9.05
C SER A 261 -3.48 -14.21 -9.15
N PRO A 262 -3.04 -15.04 -10.11
CA PRO A 262 -1.62 -15.20 -10.42
C PRO A 262 -0.90 -13.86 -10.67
N CYS A 263 -1.64 -12.85 -11.15
CA CYS A 263 -1.11 -11.56 -11.59
C CYS A 263 -1.50 -10.38 -10.69
N TYR A 264 -2.67 -10.45 -10.05
CA TYR A 264 -3.28 -9.34 -9.32
C TYR A 264 -3.28 -9.57 -7.80
N GLY A 265 -2.45 -10.50 -7.34
CA GLY A 265 -2.17 -10.75 -5.94
C GLY A 265 -3.28 -11.46 -5.19
N GLU A 266 -3.15 -11.45 -3.86
CA GLU A 266 -4.11 -12.07 -2.96
C GLU A 266 -5.46 -11.34 -3.00
N ALA A 267 -6.56 -12.07 -2.81
CA ALA A 267 -7.88 -11.46 -2.67
C ALA A 267 -7.88 -10.39 -1.56
N LEU A 268 -8.64 -9.31 -1.79
CA LEU A 268 -8.67 -8.18 -0.88
C LEU A 268 -9.00 -8.62 0.54
N GLU A 269 -9.96 -9.53 0.72
CA GLU A 269 -10.34 -9.98 2.08
C GLU A 269 -9.20 -10.65 2.85
N ARG A 270 -8.23 -11.29 2.15
CA ARG A 270 -7.05 -11.92 2.76
C ARG A 270 -5.98 -10.90 3.11
N ARG A 271 -5.75 -9.93 2.23
CA ARG A 271 -4.74 -8.87 2.45
C ARG A 271 -5.25 -7.69 3.28
N PHE A 272 -6.56 -7.59 3.54
CA PHE A 272 -7.17 -6.40 4.13
C PHE A 272 -6.55 -5.98 5.47
N GLU A 273 -6.33 -6.94 6.37
CA GLU A 273 -5.72 -6.63 7.66
C GLU A 273 -4.31 -6.08 7.48
N ARG A 274 -3.48 -6.80 6.72
CA ARG A 274 -2.07 -6.46 6.46
C ARG A 274 -1.95 -5.12 5.77
N ASP A 275 -2.59 -4.99 4.61
CA ASP A 275 -2.38 -3.87 3.70
C ASP A 275 -3.12 -2.60 4.14
N ALA A 276 -4.19 -2.68 4.95
CA ALA A 276 -4.92 -1.48 5.39
C ALA A 276 -4.84 -1.25 6.91
N LEU A 277 -5.15 -2.25 7.71
CA LEU A 277 -5.39 -2.04 9.15
C LEU A 277 -4.13 -2.01 10.01
N ARG A 278 -3.02 -2.57 9.53
CA ARG A 278 -1.73 -2.57 10.25
C ARG A 278 -0.92 -1.29 10.05
N HIS A 279 -1.29 -0.43 9.11
CA HIS A 279 -0.62 0.85 8.93
C HIS A 279 -0.83 1.77 10.15
N PRO A 280 0.25 2.32 10.72
CA PRO A 280 0.16 3.26 11.83
C PRO A 280 -0.77 4.43 11.52
N GLY A 281 -1.61 4.78 12.48
CA GLY A 281 -2.53 5.92 12.39
C GLY A 281 -3.81 5.68 11.58
N VAL A 282 -4.03 4.52 10.96
CA VAL A 282 -5.27 4.27 10.20
C VAL A 282 -6.49 4.28 11.11
N LYS A 283 -7.43 5.19 10.81
CA LYS A 283 -8.72 5.32 11.52
C LYS A 283 -9.93 5.20 10.60
N THR A 284 -9.73 5.41 9.30
CA THR A 284 -10.78 5.30 8.29
C THR A 284 -10.26 4.51 7.08
N VAL A 285 -11.08 3.59 6.57
CA VAL A 285 -10.88 2.92 5.29
C VAL A 285 -11.98 3.37 4.31
N VAL A 286 -11.61 3.65 3.07
CA VAL A 286 -12.54 3.78 1.95
C VAL A 286 -12.32 2.58 1.03
N LEU A 287 -13.31 1.68 0.96
CA LEU A 287 -13.24 0.43 0.23
C LEU A 287 -13.94 0.55 -1.12
N LEU A 288 -13.24 0.30 -2.23
CA LEU A 288 -13.82 0.17 -3.57
C LEU A 288 -13.26 -1.09 -4.25
N ILE A 289 -14.02 -2.18 -4.26
CA ILE A 289 -13.59 -3.47 -4.80
C ILE A 289 -14.82 -4.26 -5.25
N GLY A 290 -14.68 -5.07 -6.30
CA GLY A 290 -15.70 -6.07 -6.69
C GLY A 290 -15.99 -6.12 -8.19
N ILE A 291 -15.56 -5.12 -8.96
CA ILE A 291 -15.83 -5.09 -10.40
C ILE A 291 -15.12 -6.25 -11.12
N ASN A 292 -13.92 -6.62 -10.68
CA ASN A 292 -13.16 -7.73 -11.25
C ASN A 292 -13.73 -9.10 -10.88
N ASP A 293 -14.33 -9.26 -9.69
CA ASP A 293 -15.05 -10.48 -9.31
C ASP A 293 -16.24 -10.72 -10.26
N ILE A 294 -16.94 -9.65 -10.64
CA ILE A 294 -18.03 -9.70 -11.62
C ILE A 294 -17.50 -9.92 -13.04
N ASN A 295 -16.38 -9.30 -13.39
CA ASN A 295 -15.88 -9.30 -14.77
C ASN A 295 -15.18 -10.62 -15.14
N PHE A 296 -14.23 -11.09 -14.33
CA PHE A 296 -13.33 -12.18 -14.68
C PHE A 296 -13.98 -13.56 -14.71
N GLN A 297 -15.08 -13.76 -13.99
CA GLN A 297 -15.84 -15.02 -14.03
C GLN A 297 -16.38 -15.38 -15.42
N ALA A 298 -16.53 -14.40 -16.31
CA ALA A 298 -17.05 -14.57 -17.66
C ALA A 298 -15.98 -14.40 -18.75
N MET A 299 -14.72 -14.17 -18.37
CA MET A 299 -13.63 -14.10 -19.34
C MET A 299 -13.22 -15.52 -19.77
N PRO A 300 -12.91 -15.74 -21.06
CA PRO A 300 -12.41 -17.04 -21.50
C PRO A 300 -11.05 -17.32 -20.88
N ALA A 301 -10.84 -18.56 -20.46
CA ALA A 301 -9.54 -19.01 -19.96
C ALA A 301 -8.47 -18.85 -21.03
N ARG A 302 -7.28 -18.45 -20.61
CA ARG A 302 -6.12 -18.21 -21.50
C ARG A 302 -5.10 -19.31 -21.35
N ALA A 303 -4.49 -19.73 -22.46
CA ALA A 303 -3.33 -20.62 -22.40
C ALA A 303 -2.11 -19.89 -21.85
N GLY A 304 -1.34 -20.55 -20.97
CA GLY A 304 -0.16 -19.97 -20.33
C GLY A 304 -0.50 -19.22 -19.04
N LEU A 305 -0.02 -17.97 -18.91
CA LEU A 305 -0.35 -17.13 -17.77
C LEU A 305 -1.77 -16.58 -17.91
N ASP A 306 -2.70 -17.16 -17.17
CA ASP A 306 -4.06 -16.64 -17.04
C ASP A 306 -4.16 -15.75 -15.80
N CYS A 307 -4.18 -14.43 -16.03
CA CYS A 307 -4.31 -13.45 -14.95
C CYS A 307 -5.72 -13.37 -14.37
N ASP A 308 -6.73 -13.82 -15.11
CA ASP A 308 -8.14 -13.71 -14.72
C ASP A 308 -8.57 -14.96 -13.91
N ALA A 309 -7.76 -16.02 -13.93
CA ALA A 309 -7.94 -17.22 -13.12
C ALA A 309 -7.93 -16.95 -11.60
N PRO A 310 -8.72 -17.68 -10.79
CA PRO A 310 -9.77 -18.59 -11.24
C PRO A 310 -10.99 -17.84 -11.81
N HIS A 311 -11.71 -18.46 -12.75
CA HIS A 311 -12.96 -17.93 -13.32
C HIS A 311 -14.18 -18.32 -12.48
N THR A 312 -14.06 -18.16 -11.16
CA THR A 312 -15.11 -18.53 -10.19
C THR A 312 -16.38 -17.71 -10.46
N GLN A 313 -17.53 -18.37 -10.59
CA GLN A 313 -18.82 -17.68 -10.65
C GLN A 313 -19.08 -16.96 -9.33
N VAL A 314 -19.51 -15.70 -9.39
CA VAL A 314 -19.72 -14.86 -8.20
C VAL A 314 -21.09 -14.19 -8.32
N SER A 315 -21.94 -14.38 -7.31
CA SER A 315 -23.22 -13.69 -7.18
C SER A 315 -23.11 -12.38 -6.39
N ALA A 316 -24.20 -11.61 -6.30
CA ALA A 316 -24.24 -10.43 -5.44
C ALA A 316 -24.13 -10.82 -3.96
N GLU A 317 -24.74 -11.93 -3.56
CA GLU A 317 -24.71 -12.46 -2.19
C GLU A 317 -23.29 -12.84 -1.76
N ASP A 318 -22.49 -13.42 -2.66
CA ASP A 318 -21.08 -13.76 -2.39
C ASP A 318 -20.25 -12.50 -2.08
N LEU A 319 -20.41 -11.45 -2.90
CA LEU A 319 -19.75 -10.17 -2.68
C LEU A 319 -20.22 -9.50 -1.38
N ILE A 320 -21.53 -9.52 -1.11
CA ILE A 320 -22.10 -8.99 0.13
C ILE A 320 -21.53 -9.73 1.35
N ALA A 321 -21.37 -11.05 1.28
CA ALA A 321 -20.74 -11.83 2.33
C ALA A 321 -19.26 -11.45 2.53
N GLY A 322 -18.51 -11.23 1.44
CA GLY A 322 -17.14 -10.71 1.48
C GLY A 322 -17.04 -9.34 2.13
N TYR A 323 -17.90 -8.39 1.75
CA TYR A 323 -17.91 -7.07 2.38
C TYR A 323 -18.21 -7.16 3.87
N LYS A 324 -19.15 -8.01 4.30
CA LYS A 324 -19.43 -8.21 5.72
C LYS A 324 -18.22 -8.72 6.50
N ARG A 325 -17.40 -9.62 5.91
CA ARG A 325 -16.15 -10.09 6.54
C ARG A 325 -15.14 -8.94 6.72
N VAL A 326 -14.94 -8.15 5.67
CA VAL A 326 -14.03 -6.99 5.70
C VAL A 326 -14.50 -5.92 6.68
N ILE A 327 -15.80 -5.64 6.73
CA ILE A 327 -16.41 -4.71 7.71
C ILE A 327 -16.19 -5.21 9.14
N ALA A 328 -16.43 -6.50 9.40
CA ALA A 328 -16.22 -7.09 10.72
C ALA A 328 -14.75 -6.96 11.16
N LEU A 329 -13.80 -7.19 10.24
CA LEU A 329 -12.37 -7.05 10.51
C LEU A 329 -11.98 -5.59 10.81
N ALA A 330 -12.53 -4.62 10.08
CA ALA A 330 -12.32 -3.20 10.36
C ALA A 330 -12.84 -2.82 11.75
N HIS A 331 -14.06 -3.24 12.10
CA HIS A 331 -14.66 -2.98 13.41
C HIS A 331 -13.87 -3.64 14.55
N ALA A 332 -13.35 -4.85 14.36
CA ALA A 332 -12.49 -5.53 15.33
C ALA A 332 -11.19 -4.75 15.62
N ARG A 333 -10.75 -3.88 14.70
CA ARG A 333 -9.60 -2.98 14.87
C ARG A 333 -9.99 -1.55 15.24
N GLY A 334 -11.27 -1.27 15.49
CA GLY A 334 -11.77 0.07 15.78
C GLY A 334 -11.61 1.05 14.61
N VAL A 335 -11.55 0.54 13.38
CA VAL A 335 -11.40 1.33 12.15
C VAL A 335 -12.76 1.53 11.50
N ARG A 336 -13.07 2.80 11.16
CA ARG A 336 -14.29 3.15 10.44
C ARG A 336 -14.15 2.74 8.98
N ILE A 337 -15.17 2.13 8.39
CA ILE A 337 -15.12 1.70 6.98
C ILE A 337 -16.26 2.31 6.16
N LEU A 338 -15.90 2.97 5.06
CA LEU A 338 -16.80 3.55 4.08
C LEU A 338 -16.88 2.62 2.87
N GLY A 339 -18.09 2.40 2.35
CA GLY A 339 -18.32 1.61 1.15
C GLY A 339 -18.40 2.49 -0.09
N GLY A 340 -17.48 2.31 -1.03
CA GLY A 340 -17.58 2.87 -2.38
C GLY A 340 -18.51 2.04 -3.25
N THR A 341 -19.50 2.65 -3.89
CA THR A 341 -20.30 1.94 -4.90
C THR A 341 -19.43 1.55 -6.10
N LEU A 342 -19.65 0.36 -6.65
CA LEU A 342 -18.98 -0.11 -7.87
C LEU A 342 -19.30 0.84 -9.03
N THR A 343 -18.28 1.33 -9.72
CA THR A 343 -18.44 2.30 -10.81
C THR A 343 -19.11 1.68 -12.05
N PRO A 344 -19.64 2.49 -12.97
CA PRO A 344 -20.06 2.01 -14.28
C PRO A 344 -18.86 1.40 -15.01
N ALA A 345 -19.07 0.26 -15.67
CA ALA A 345 -18.01 -0.48 -16.36
C ALA A 345 -18.50 -1.13 -17.66
N SER A 346 -19.62 -0.64 -18.22
CA SER A 346 -20.22 -1.13 -19.47
C SER A 346 -20.40 -2.66 -19.51
N LEU A 347 -20.79 -3.24 -18.36
CA LEU A 347 -20.96 -4.67 -18.21
C LEU A 347 -22.17 -5.17 -19.02
N PRO A 348 -22.13 -6.40 -19.58
CA PRO A 348 -23.30 -7.04 -20.14
C PRO A 348 -24.44 -7.20 -19.12
N PRO A 349 -25.70 -7.31 -19.58
CA PRO A 349 -26.88 -7.21 -18.72
C PRO A 349 -26.88 -8.10 -17.46
N ALA A 350 -26.46 -9.36 -17.59
CA ALA A 350 -26.41 -10.29 -16.46
C ALA A 350 -25.41 -9.84 -15.37
N ARG A 351 -24.24 -9.35 -15.78
CA ARG A 351 -23.19 -8.86 -14.88
C ARG A 351 -23.52 -7.48 -14.31
N GLU A 352 -24.15 -6.63 -15.11
CA GLU A 352 -24.68 -5.35 -14.65
C GLU A 352 -25.75 -5.54 -13.56
N THR A 353 -26.58 -6.57 -13.67
CA THR A 353 -27.57 -6.92 -12.63
C THR A 353 -26.91 -7.24 -11.29
N ILE A 354 -25.77 -7.95 -11.30
CA ILE A 354 -24.99 -8.22 -10.09
C ILE A 354 -24.45 -6.91 -9.51
N ARG A 355 -23.84 -6.07 -10.35
CA ARG A 355 -23.28 -4.77 -9.93
C ARG A 355 -24.35 -3.88 -9.29
N GLN A 356 -25.53 -3.78 -9.90
CA GLN A 356 -26.65 -3.00 -9.38
C GLN A 356 -27.20 -3.55 -8.06
N SER A 357 -27.31 -4.87 -7.93
CA SER A 357 -27.73 -5.52 -6.68
C SER A 357 -26.75 -5.22 -5.54
N VAL A 358 -25.44 -5.32 -5.81
CA VAL A 358 -24.39 -4.94 -4.86
C VAL A 358 -24.47 -3.46 -4.50
N ASN A 359 -24.56 -2.57 -5.47
CA ASN A 359 -24.64 -1.13 -5.22
C ASN A 359 -25.90 -0.73 -4.44
N LYS A 360 -27.04 -1.38 -4.71
CA LYS A 360 -28.25 -1.20 -3.91
C LYS A 360 -28.00 -1.59 -2.46
N TRP A 361 -27.38 -2.75 -2.22
CA TRP A 361 -27.05 -3.19 -0.87
C TRP A 361 -26.08 -2.22 -0.16
N ILE A 362 -25.02 -1.75 -0.83
CA ILE A 362 -24.09 -0.76 -0.29
C ILE A 362 -24.84 0.48 0.19
N ARG A 363 -25.78 1.00 -0.62
CA ARG A 363 -26.54 2.22 -0.33
C ARG A 363 -27.56 2.07 0.79
N THR A 364 -28.24 0.93 0.89
CA THR A 364 -29.45 0.82 1.74
C THR A 364 -29.28 -0.08 2.95
N SER A 365 -28.23 -0.88 3.03
CA SER A 365 -28.08 -1.85 4.13
C SER A 365 -27.65 -1.23 5.45
N HIS A 366 -27.05 -0.03 5.42
CA HIS A 366 -26.36 0.59 6.55
C HIS A 366 -25.25 -0.29 7.16
N ALA A 367 -24.71 -1.23 6.39
CA ALA A 367 -23.63 -2.10 6.84
C ALA A 367 -22.28 -1.36 6.93
N PHE A 368 -22.06 -0.39 6.04
CA PHE A 368 -20.93 0.53 6.09
C PHE A 368 -21.25 1.72 6.98
N ALA A 369 -20.19 2.33 7.51
CA ALA A 369 -20.31 3.48 8.39
C ALA A 369 -20.77 4.74 7.63
N ASP A 370 -20.43 4.84 6.35
CA ASP A 370 -20.96 5.78 5.37
C ASP A 370 -20.76 5.23 3.95
N VAL A 371 -21.35 5.87 2.94
CA VAL A 371 -21.27 5.46 1.53
C VAL A 371 -20.64 6.57 0.70
N VAL A 372 -19.68 6.19 -0.15
CA VAL A 372 -19.17 7.06 -1.22
C VAL A 372 -19.80 6.60 -2.54
N ASP A 373 -20.75 7.36 -3.06
CA ASP A 373 -21.48 6.95 -4.26
C ASP A 373 -20.71 7.26 -5.57
N PHE A 374 -19.62 6.52 -5.80
CA PHE A 374 -18.79 6.65 -7.01
C PHE A 374 -19.56 6.32 -8.29
N ASP A 375 -20.55 5.43 -8.25
CA ASP A 375 -21.46 5.17 -9.37
C ASP A 375 -22.19 6.44 -9.80
N VAL A 376 -22.82 7.16 -8.86
CA VAL A 376 -23.49 8.43 -9.16
C VAL A 376 -22.49 9.50 -9.61
N ALA A 377 -21.31 9.54 -9.00
CA ALA A 377 -20.28 10.53 -9.35
C ALA A 377 -19.78 10.40 -10.80
N LEU A 378 -19.81 9.19 -11.35
CA LEU A 378 -19.19 8.89 -12.64
C LEU A 378 -20.15 8.56 -13.77
N ARG A 379 -21.37 8.10 -13.48
CA ARG A 379 -22.28 7.60 -14.51
C ARG A 379 -22.76 8.67 -15.47
N ASP A 380 -22.93 8.26 -16.71
CA ASP A 380 -23.63 9.07 -17.70
C ASP A 380 -25.10 9.22 -17.27
N PRO A 381 -25.67 10.45 -17.27
CA PRO A 381 -27.05 10.65 -16.85
C PRO A 381 -28.09 10.10 -17.85
N VAL A 382 -27.70 9.89 -19.10
CA VAL A 382 -28.55 9.34 -20.17
C VAL A 382 -28.39 7.82 -20.26
N ASP A 383 -27.16 7.31 -20.12
CA ASP A 383 -26.87 5.86 -20.12
C ASP A 383 -26.11 5.42 -18.86
N PRO A 384 -26.82 5.18 -17.72
CA PRO A 384 -26.20 4.97 -16.41
C PRO A 384 -25.28 3.75 -16.26
N VAL A 385 -25.25 2.84 -17.25
CA VAL A 385 -24.31 1.69 -17.24
C VAL A 385 -22.91 2.08 -17.73
N ARG A 386 -22.76 3.30 -18.26
CA ARG A 386 -21.50 3.84 -18.80
C ARG A 386 -20.95 4.95 -17.93
N LEU A 387 -19.63 5.11 -17.99
CA LEU A 387 -18.98 6.32 -17.53
C LEU A 387 -19.43 7.49 -18.39
N ARG A 388 -19.63 8.65 -17.77
CA ARG A 388 -19.83 9.90 -18.51
C ARG A 388 -18.60 10.18 -19.36
N ARG A 389 -18.80 10.67 -20.58
CA ARG A 389 -17.73 10.88 -21.57
C ARG A 389 -16.52 11.65 -21.04
N GLU A 390 -16.69 12.73 -20.28
CA GLU A 390 -15.54 13.47 -19.73
C GLU A 390 -14.74 12.70 -18.66
N TYR A 391 -15.38 11.71 -18.03
CA TYR A 391 -14.80 10.88 -16.99
C TYR A 391 -14.28 9.54 -17.50
N ASP A 392 -14.55 9.18 -18.76
CA ASP A 392 -14.06 7.93 -19.36
C ASP A 392 -12.64 8.12 -19.92
N SER A 393 -11.73 7.21 -19.57
CA SER A 393 -10.39 7.16 -20.17
C SER A 393 -10.39 6.67 -21.63
N GLY A 394 -11.53 6.18 -22.11
CA GLY A 394 -11.74 5.60 -23.43
C GLY A 394 -11.77 4.07 -23.43
N ASP A 395 -11.55 3.42 -22.27
CA ASP A 395 -11.70 1.96 -22.14
C ASP A 395 -13.01 1.53 -21.47
N HIS A 396 -13.88 2.49 -21.16
CA HIS A 396 -15.24 2.28 -20.64
C HIS A 396 -15.30 1.61 -19.25
N ILE A 397 -14.17 1.52 -18.55
CA ILE A 397 -14.04 0.95 -17.20
C ILE A 397 -13.31 1.93 -16.27
N HIS A 398 -12.18 2.47 -16.71
CA HIS A 398 -11.33 3.29 -15.86
C HIS A 398 -11.61 4.78 -16.03
N PRO A 399 -11.67 5.52 -14.91
CA PRO A 399 -11.78 6.97 -14.96
C PRO A 399 -10.60 7.65 -15.67
N SER A 400 -10.89 8.75 -16.35
CA SER A 400 -9.89 9.76 -16.75
C SER A 400 -9.41 10.53 -15.51
N ASP A 401 -8.39 11.38 -15.67
CA ASP A 401 -7.97 12.34 -14.62
C ASP A 401 -9.13 13.17 -14.06
N ALA A 402 -10.10 13.54 -14.92
CA ALA A 402 -11.29 14.29 -14.50
C ALA A 402 -12.28 13.41 -13.71
N GLY A 403 -12.43 12.14 -14.11
CA GLY A 403 -13.24 11.17 -13.38
C GLY A 403 -12.67 10.88 -11.98
N TYR A 404 -11.36 10.70 -11.86
CA TYR A 404 -10.71 10.54 -10.55
C TYR A 404 -10.87 11.78 -9.65
N MET A 405 -10.87 12.98 -10.21
CA MET A 405 -11.21 14.19 -9.44
C MET A 405 -12.68 14.15 -8.97
N ALA A 406 -13.62 13.78 -9.84
CA ALA A 406 -15.04 13.66 -9.48
C ALA A 406 -15.26 12.63 -8.36
N MET A 407 -14.54 11.50 -8.39
CA MET A 407 -14.56 10.53 -7.29
C MET A 407 -14.08 11.14 -5.98
N ALA A 408 -12.97 11.87 -5.97
CA ALA A 408 -12.45 12.50 -4.76
C ALA A 408 -13.42 13.54 -4.17
N GLU A 409 -14.15 14.27 -5.02
CA GLU A 409 -15.18 15.23 -4.58
C GLU A 409 -16.42 14.55 -3.99
N ALA A 410 -16.72 13.31 -4.38
CA ALA A 410 -17.83 12.53 -3.84
C ALA A 410 -17.59 12.01 -2.41
N VAL A 411 -16.34 11.95 -1.94
CA VAL A 411 -16.02 11.46 -0.58
C VAL A 411 -16.60 12.41 0.48
N PRO A 412 -17.45 11.96 1.42
CA PRO A 412 -17.99 12.84 2.46
C PRO A 412 -16.90 13.13 3.51
N LEU A 413 -16.29 14.32 3.47
CA LEU A 413 -15.17 14.67 4.37
C LEU A 413 -15.55 14.59 5.86
N ALA A 414 -16.82 14.83 6.20
CA ALA A 414 -17.34 14.72 7.57
C ALA A 414 -17.36 13.26 8.09
N ALA A 415 -17.33 12.28 7.19
CA ALA A 415 -17.28 10.86 7.55
C ALA A 415 -15.86 10.35 7.80
N LEU A 416 -14.84 11.18 7.54
CA LEU A 416 -13.43 10.85 7.75
C LEU A 416 -13.00 11.26 9.17
N ASN A 417 -12.62 10.27 9.97
CA ASN A 417 -12.15 10.51 11.35
C ASN A 417 -10.76 11.14 11.35
N GLY A 418 -10.61 12.29 11.99
CA GLY A 418 -9.31 12.81 12.47
C GLY A 418 -8.93 12.21 13.83
N SER A 419 -7.77 12.60 14.37
CA SER A 419 -7.48 12.35 15.78
C SER A 419 -8.46 13.15 16.63
N ARG A 420 -9.17 12.47 17.56
CA ARG A 420 -9.87 13.16 18.65
C ARG A 420 -8.98 13.23 19.87
#